data_AF-A0A7Y1VW58-F1
#
_entry.id   AF-A0A7Y1VW58-F1
#
_cell.length_a   1.000
_cell.length_b   1.000
_cell.length_c   1.000
_cell.angle_alpha   90.00
_cell.angle_beta   90.00
_cell.angle_gamma   90.00
#
_symmetry.space_group_name_H-M   'P 1'
#
loop_
_entity.id
_entity.type
_entity.pdbx_description
1 polymer ?
#
loop_
_entity_poly.entity_id
_entity_poly.type
_entity_poly.pdbx_seq_one_letter_code
_entity_poly.pdbx_strand_id
1 'polypeptide(L)'
;GGALPGFGSNYAFFPEYGVGVMAFCNLTYTSPYPFKKIGELLFKTIDLKPRQLPVSEILLERQKQIVELIQQWDSALEEEILAENFYLDRSREKRQSEIKELLHKAGDVKSTSDLKPNNQLRGSFNLEAHHGVISVFFTLTPEQNPMVQQLDVSFQAERK
;
A
#
# COMPACT_ATOMS: atom_id res chain seq x y z
N GLY A 1 -11.94 13.48 -29.94
CA GLY A 1 -12.84 14.11 -30.92
C GLY A 1 -12.44 13.64 -32.30
N GLY A 2 -13.40 13.21 -33.12
CA GLY A 2 -13.14 12.62 -34.44
C GLY A 2 -13.05 13.64 -35.56
N ALA A 3 -12.00 13.56 -36.38
CA ALA A 3 -11.90 14.22 -37.69
C ALA A 3 -12.49 13.32 -38.79
N LEU A 4 -12.76 13.87 -39.98
CA LEU A 4 -13.36 13.16 -41.12
C LEU A 4 -12.60 11.86 -41.50
N PRO A 5 -13.29 10.73 -41.79
CA PRO A 5 -14.73 10.48 -41.73
C PRO A 5 -15.16 10.20 -40.28
N GLY A 6 -15.99 11.09 -39.72
CA GLY A 6 -16.01 11.46 -38.29
C GLY A 6 -16.52 10.42 -37.30
N PHE A 7 -15.62 9.56 -36.83
CA PHE A 7 -15.80 8.79 -35.59
C PHE A 7 -14.96 9.38 -34.48
N GLY A 8 -15.57 9.62 -33.32
CA GLY A 8 -14.89 10.11 -32.13
C GLY A 8 -14.98 9.09 -31.00
N SER A 9 -13.88 8.92 -30.28
CA SER A 9 -13.86 8.24 -28.99
C SER A 9 -13.34 9.20 -27.92
N ASN A 10 -13.79 8.99 -26.69
CA ASN A 10 -13.29 9.64 -25.50
C ASN A 10 -13.31 8.64 -24.35
N TYR A 11 -12.20 8.61 -23.61
CA TYR A 11 -11.98 7.70 -22.50
C TYR A 11 -11.57 8.52 -21.29
N ALA A 12 -12.24 8.30 -20.16
CA ALA A 12 -11.87 8.84 -18.86
C ALA A 12 -11.78 7.69 -17.87
N PHE A 13 -10.61 7.53 -17.24
CA PHE A 13 -10.37 6.47 -16.26
C PHE A 13 -10.24 7.09 -14.86
N PHE A 14 -10.86 6.43 -13.88
CA PHE A 14 -10.79 6.76 -12.46
C PHE A 14 -10.31 5.52 -11.67
N PRO A 15 -9.02 5.13 -11.78
CA PRO A 15 -8.50 3.91 -11.17
C PRO A 15 -8.73 3.83 -9.66
N GLU A 16 -8.67 4.97 -8.97
CA GLU A 16 -8.88 5.11 -7.53
C GLU A 16 -10.30 4.71 -7.12
N TYR A 17 -11.26 4.76 -8.04
CA TYR A 17 -12.65 4.37 -7.85
C TYR A 17 -13.01 3.09 -8.60
N GLY A 18 -12.07 2.51 -9.36
CA GLY A 18 -12.28 1.29 -10.15
C GLY A 18 -13.26 1.46 -11.32
N VAL A 19 -13.45 2.68 -11.84
CA VAL A 19 -14.41 2.97 -12.91
C VAL A 19 -13.72 3.59 -14.13
N GLY A 20 -14.17 3.20 -15.33
CA GLY A 20 -13.79 3.84 -16.59
C GLY A 20 -15.04 4.22 -17.40
N VAL A 21 -15.03 5.40 -17.99
CA VAL A 21 -16.08 5.88 -18.90
C VAL A 21 -15.52 5.88 -20.31
N MET A 22 -16.12 5.07 -21.19
CA MET A 22 -15.79 5.02 -22.61
C MET A 22 -16.98 5.53 -23.41
N ALA A 23 -16.73 6.50 -24.28
CA ALA A 23 -17.77 7.22 -25.00
C ALA A 23 -17.40 7.28 -26.49
N PHE A 24 -18.36 6.91 -27.35
CA PHE A 24 -18.17 6.85 -28.80
C PHE A 24 -19.21 7.74 -29.49
N CYS A 25 -18.81 8.44 -30.55
CA CYS A 25 -19.71 9.23 -31.40
C CYS A 25 -19.38 9.06 -32.89
N ASN A 26 -20.36 9.32 -33.72
CA ASN A 26 -20.33 9.19 -35.17
C ASN A 26 -20.73 10.50 -35.88
N LEU A 27 -20.72 11.62 -35.16
CA LEU A 27 -21.03 12.94 -35.68
C LEU A 27 -19.75 13.78 -35.76
N THR A 28 -19.59 14.51 -36.86
CA THR A 28 -18.42 15.35 -37.13
C THR A 28 -18.39 16.54 -36.15
N TYR A 29 -17.22 16.83 -35.58
CA TYR A 29 -16.96 17.97 -34.67
C TYR A 29 -17.78 18.02 -33.37
N THR A 30 -18.25 16.87 -32.85
CA THR A 30 -18.95 16.81 -31.56
C THR A 30 -18.22 15.99 -30.51
N SER A 31 -18.47 16.33 -29.24
CA SER A 31 -18.08 15.53 -28.09
C SER A 31 -19.11 14.42 -27.86
N PRO A 32 -18.69 13.18 -27.58
CA PRO A 32 -19.60 12.05 -27.54
C PRO A 32 -20.69 12.11 -26.45
N TYR A 33 -20.49 12.86 -25.34
CA TYR A 33 -21.44 12.98 -24.23
C TYR A 33 -21.21 14.25 -23.38
N PRO A 34 -22.18 14.65 -22.51
CA PRO A 34 -21.97 15.68 -21.49
C PRO A 34 -21.17 15.10 -20.32
N PHE A 35 -19.83 15.02 -20.47
CA PHE A 35 -18.90 14.52 -19.45
C PHE A 35 -19.14 15.12 -18.06
N LYS A 36 -19.49 16.41 -18.00
CA LYS A 36 -19.85 17.09 -16.75
C LYS A 36 -21.01 16.41 -16.01
N LYS A 37 -22.09 16.08 -16.73
CA LYS A 37 -23.28 15.43 -16.15
C LYS A 37 -22.96 14.00 -15.69
N ILE A 38 -22.14 13.27 -16.46
CA ILE A 38 -21.67 11.93 -16.06
C ILE A 38 -20.83 12.03 -14.79
N GLY A 39 -19.90 12.99 -14.70
CA GLY A 39 -19.12 13.23 -13.48
C GLY A 39 -19.99 13.61 -12.28
N GLU A 40 -21.00 14.47 -12.46
CA GLU A 40 -21.95 14.82 -11.40
C GLU A 40 -22.75 13.61 -10.92
N LEU A 41 -23.19 12.74 -11.83
CA LEU A 41 -23.89 11.52 -11.44
C LEU A 41 -22.97 10.57 -10.66
N LEU A 42 -21.77 10.31 -11.16
CA LEU A 42 -20.82 9.38 -10.54
C LEU A 42 -20.37 9.85 -9.15
N PHE A 43 -19.95 11.11 -9.02
CA PHE A 43 -19.29 11.58 -7.80
C PHE A 43 -20.21 12.33 -6.84
N LYS A 44 -21.33 12.89 -7.29
CA LYS A 44 -22.26 13.62 -6.40
C LYS A 44 -23.55 12.88 -6.13
N THR A 45 -24.08 12.13 -7.10
CA THR A 45 -25.38 11.45 -6.95
C THR A 45 -25.22 10.03 -6.41
N ILE A 46 -24.33 9.25 -7.03
CA ILE A 46 -24.06 7.86 -6.65
C ILE A 46 -23.05 7.79 -5.49
N ASP A 47 -22.31 8.88 -5.23
CA ASP A 47 -21.28 8.97 -4.18
C ASP A 47 -20.30 7.79 -4.25
N LEU A 48 -19.79 7.58 -5.47
CA LEU A 48 -18.87 6.49 -5.77
C LEU A 48 -17.69 6.51 -4.80
N LYS A 49 -17.50 5.40 -4.08
CA LYS A 49 -16.44 5.29 -3.06
C LYS A 49 -15.11 4.88 -3.67
N PRO A 50 -13.98 5.33 -3.08
CA PRO A 50 -12.68 4.83 -3.45
C PRO A 50 -12.64 3.30 -3.35
N ARG A 51 -12.02 2.67 -4.34
CA ARG A 51 -11.81 1.24 -4.38
C ARG A 51 -10.93 0.81 -3.21
N GLN A 52 -11.37 -0.22 -2.49
CA GLN A 52 -10.51 -0.92 -1.53
C GLN A 52 -9.82 -2.08 -2.24
N LEU A 53 -8.50 -2.17 -2.11
CA LEU A 53 -7.74 -3.29 -2.63
C LEU A 53 -7.81 -4.45 -1.63
N PRO A 54 -8.09 -5.69 -2.08
CA PRO A 54 -7.93 -6.85 -1.22
C PRO A 54 -6.45 -7.00 -0.86
N VAL A 55 -6.19 -7.45 0.36
CA VAL A 55 -4.83 -7.79 0.79
C VAL A 55 -4.35 -9.00 -0.01
N SER A 56 -3.14 -8.94 -0.57
CA SER A 56 -2.53 -10.10 -1.24
C SER A 56 -2.01 -11.11 -0.21
N GLU A 57 -2.05 -12.40 -0.56
CA GLU A 57 -1.58 -13.48 0.32
C GLU A 57 -0.11 -13.27 0.74
N ILE A 58 0.74 -12.85 -0.20
CA ILE A 58 2.16 -12.58 0.06
C ILE A 58 2.37 -11.44 1.08
N LEU A 59 1.50 -10.42 1.09
CA LEU A 59 1.61 -9.36 2.09
C LEU A 59 1.27 -9.87 3.49
N LEU A 60 0.29 -10.78 3.63
CA LEU A 60 -0.05 -11.41 4.92
C LEU A 60 1.07 -12.35 5.40
N GLU A 61 1.68 -13.10 4.49
CA GLU A 61 2.84 -13.94 4.78
C GLU A 61 4.01 -13.09 5.29
N ARG A 62 4.41 -12.07 4.53
CA ARG A 62 5.50 -11.17 4.90
C ARG A 62 5.21 -10.36 6.15
N GLN A 63 3.95 -9.98 6.41
CA GLN A 63 3.57 -9.36 7.69
C GLN A 63 3.98 -10.24 8.87
N LYS A 64 3.62 -11.53 8.86
CA LYS A 64 3.94 -12.46 9.96
C LYS A 64 5.45 -12.59 10.16
N GLN A 65 6.19 -12.77 9.08
CA GLN A 65 7.65 -12.88 9.12
C GLN A 65 8.33 -11.58 9.56
N ILE A 66 7.82 -10.42 9.14
CA ILE A 66 8.32 -9.12 9.61
C ILE A 66 8.10 -8.96 11.12
N VAL A 67 6.95 -9.40 11.65
CA VAL A 67 6.71 -9.37 13.11
C VAL A 67 7.74 -10.23 13.85
N GLU A 68 8.01 -11.43 13.37
CA GLU A 68 9.02 -12.33 13.93
C GLU A 68 10.43 -11.73 13.84
N LEU A 69 10.80 -11.20 12.66
CA LEU A 69 12.07 -10.55 12.42
C LEU A 69 12.27 -9.34 13.34
N ILE A 70 11.26 -8.48 13.52
CA ILE A 70 11.37 -7.31 14.40
C ILE A 70 11.63 -7.73 15.85
N GLN A 71 10.98 -8.79 16.32
CA GLN A 71 11.10 -9.23 17.72
C GLN A 71 12.44 -9.91 18.04
N GLN A 72 12.96 -10.74 17.13
CA GLN A 72 14.12 -11.60 17.40
C GLN A 72 15.34 -11.24 16.56
N TRP A 73 15.12 -10.66 15.38
CA TRP A 73 16.11 -10.39 14.35
C TRP A 73 16.98 -11.60 14.01
N ASP A 74 16.32 -12.75 13.81
CA ASP A 74 16.97 -13.99 13.41
C ASP A 74 17.65 -13.86 12.03
N SER A 75 18.91 -14.28 11.95
CA SER A 75 19.72 -14.12 10.73
C SER A 75 19.25 -15.00 9.58
N ALA A 76 18.67 -16.19 9.84
CA ALA A 76 18.19 -17.06 8.77
C ALA A 76 16.91 -16.49 8.14
N LEU A 77 15.99 -15.99 8.97
CA LEU A 77 14.80 -15.30 8.50
C LEU A 77 15.16 -14.00 7.77
N GLU A 78 16.15 -13.27 8.26
CA GLU A 78 16.70 -12.08 7.61
C GLU A 78 17.17 -12.37 6.18
N GLU A 79 17.96 -13.42 5.98
CA GLU A 79 18.44 -13.86 4.66
C GLU A 79 17.31 -14.34 3.75
N GLU A 80 16.25 -14.92 4.31
CA GLU A 80 15.10 -15.41 3.56
C GLU A 80 14.20 -14.29 3.02
N ILE A 81 13.94 -13.25 3.84
CA ILE A 81 12.87 -12.29 3.55
C ILE A 81 13.34 -10.91 3.11
N LEU A 82 14.59 -10.52 3.36
CA LEU A 82 15.09 -9.19 3.00
C LEU A 82 15.75 -9.17 1.62
N ALA A 83 15.42 -8.16 0.82
CA ALA A 83 16.03 -7.99 -0.50
C ALA A 83 17.51 -7.60 -0.41
N GLU A 84 18.30 -7.91 -1.45
CA GLU A 84 19.74 -7.62 -1.51
C GLU A 84 20.07 -6.13 -1.31
N ASN A 85 19.16 -5.24 -1.71
CA ASN A 85 19.33 -3.80 -1.62
C ASN A 85 18.89 -3.20 -0.27
N PHE A 86 18.35 -3.99 0.66
CA PHE A 86 17.71 -3.49 1.89
C PHE A 86 18.65 -2.68 2.80
N TYR A 87 19.95 -3.02 2.80
CA TYR A 87 20.95 -2.40 3.66
C TYR A 87 21.83 -1.35 2.97
N LEU A 88 21.54 -0.98 1.71
CA LEU A 88 22.36 -0.02 0.97
C LEU A 88 22.36 1.38 1.61
N ASP A 89 21.19 1.84 2.06
CA ASP A 89 21.05 3.18 2.65
C ASP A 89 21.35 3.22 4.16
N ARG A 90 21.17 2.08 4.85
CA ARG A 90 21.30 1.97 6.30
C ARG A 90 21.85 0.61 6.70
N SER A 91 22.94 0.62 7.48
CA SER A 91 23.57 -0.62 7.93
C SER A 91 22.66 -1.47 8.80
N ARG A 92 22.93 -2.78 8.79
CA ARG A 92 22.25 -3.79 9.59
C ARG A 92 22.28 -3.46 11.07
N GLU A 93 23.45 -3.15 11.61
CA GLU A 93 23.67 -2.88 13.03
C GLU A 93 22.86 -1.66 13.49
N LYS A 94 22.82 -0.62 12.65
CA LYS A 94 22.05 0.60 12.95
C LYS A 94 20.55 0.31 12.98
N ARG A 95 20.01 -0.44 12.01
CA ARG A 95 18.60 -0.85 12.00
C ARG A 95 18.24 -1.68 13.24
N GLN A 96 19.04 -2.69 13.55
CA GLN A 96 18.83 -3.57 14.71
C GLN A 96 18.83 -2.77 16.02
N SER A 97 19.80 -1.89 16.21
CA SER A 97 19.92 -1.07 17.42
C SER A 97 18.69 -0.19 17.62
N GLU A 98 18.23 0.47 16.57
CA GLU A 98 17.07 1.36 16.64
C GLU A 98 15.76 0.61 16.89
N ILE A 99 15.56 -0.54 16.24
CA ILE A 99 14.35 -1.33 16.47
C ILE A 99 14.34 -1.93 17.87
N LYS A 100 15.50 -2.37 18.38
CA LYS A 100 15.63 -2.80 19.77
C LYS A 100 15.31 -1.66 20.75
N GLU A 101 15.76 -0.44 20.46
CA GLU A 101 15.43 0.73 21.27
C GLU A 101 13.91 1.04 21.23
N LEU A 102 13.28 0.95 20.06
CA LEU A 102 11.84 1.13 19.90
C LEU A 102 11.04 0.08 20.68
N LEU A 103 11.42 -1.20 20.60
CA LEU A 103 10.78 -2.29 21.34
C LEU A 103 10.93 -2.10 22.85
N HIS A 104 12.11 -1.69 23.32
CA HIS A 104 12.32 -1.39 24.74
C HIS A 104 11.42 -0.24 25.23
N LYS A 105 11.21 0.81 24.42
CA LYS A 105 10.28 1.90 24.75
C LYS A 105 8.82 1.44 24.74
N ALA A 106 8.45 0.61 23.77
CA ALA A 106 7.08 0.13 23.58
C ALA A 106 6.65 -0.89 24.65
N GLY A 107 7.58 -1.68 25.18
CA GLY A 107 7.29 -2.82 26.05
C GLY A 107 6.73 -4.01 25.27
N ASP A 108 6.16 -4.98 25.98
CA ASP A 108 5.66 -6.21 25.39
C ASP A 108 4.59 -5.96 24.33
N VAL A 109 4.72 -6.64 23.18
CA VAL A 109 3.74 -6.62 22.09
C VAL A 109 2.56 -7.51 22.46
N LYS A 110 1.36 -6.94 22.49
CA LYS A 110 0.10 -7.60 22.86
C LYS A 110 -0.60 -8.21 21.65
N SER A 111 -0.65 -7.48 20.53
CA SER A 111 -1.36 -7.91 19.34
C SER A 111 -0.89 -7.18 18.08
N THR A 112 -1.17 -7.78 16.93
CA THR A 112 -0.92 -7.20 15.60
C THR A 112 -2.25 -6.82 14.97
N SER A 113 -2.36 -5.61 14.43
CA SER A 113 -3.56 -5.18 13.72
C SER A 113 -3.67 -5.83 12.34
N ASP A 114 -4.86 -5.74 11.74
CA ASP A 114 -5.04 -6.08 10.34
C ASP A 114 -4.11 -5.24 9.44
N LEU A 115 -3.62 -5.89 8.39
CA LEU A 115 -2.81 -5.25 7.37
C LEU A 115 -3.66 -4.33 6.50
N LYS A 116 -3.20 -3.08 6.34
CA LYS A 116 -3.79 -2.10 5.43
C LYS A 116 -2.94 -2.03 4.15
N PRO A 117 -3.43 -2.55 3.01
CA PRO A 117 -2.67 -2.55 1.78
C PRO A 117 -2.73 -1.17 1.12
N ASN A 118 -1.57 -0.63 0.74
CA ASN A 118 -1.49 0.53 -0.15
C ASN A 118 -1.61 0.07 -1.62
N ASN A 119 -1.04 -1.08 -1.93
CA ASN A 119 -1.17 -1.79 -3.19
C ASN A 119 -0.86 -3.29 -2.95
N GLN A 120 -0.66 -4.08 -4.01
CA GLN A 120 -0.43 -5.53 -3.89
C GLN A 120 0.94 -5.93 -3.31
N LEU A 121 1.88 -4.98 -3.20
CA LEU A 121 3.26 -5.20 -2.74
C LEU A 121 3.68 -4.22 -1.63
N ARG A 122 2.74 -3.44 -1.08
CA ARG A 122 3.02 -2.44 -0.05
C ARG A 122 1.87 -2.35 0.91
N GLY A 123 2.18 -2.29 2.19
CA GLY A 123 1.19 -2.15 3.23
C GLY A 123 1.75 -1.61 4.53
N SER A 124 0.84 -1.39 5.47
CA SER A 124 1.15 -0.98 6.82
C SER A 124 0.27 -1.70 7.83
N PHE A 125 0.80 -1.93 9.01
CA PHE A 125 0.09 -2.51 10.14
C PHE A 125 0.68 -1.97 11.44
N ASN A 126 -0.03 -2.18 12.53
CA ASN A 126 0.40 -1.76 13.86
C ASN A 126 0.66 -2.97 14.76
N LEU A 127 1.63 -2.83 15.64
CA LEU A 127 1.80 -3.67 16.82
C LEU A 127 1.35 -2.87 18.04
N GLU A 128 0.29 -3.35 18.69
CA GLU A 128 -0.19 -2.81 19.95
C GLU A 128 0.73 -3.31 21.06
N ALA A 129 1.41 -2.39 21.75
CA ALA A 129 2.36 -2.71 22.80
C ALA A 129 1.91 -2.15 24.15
N HIS A 130 2.65 -2.45 25.22
CA HIS A 130 2.25 -2.04 26.56
C HIS A 130 2.22 -0.51 26.77
N HIS A 131 3.12 0.23 26.14
CA HIS A 131 3.28 1.69 26.34
C HIS A 131 2.91 2.53 25.12
N GLY A 132 2.28 1.94 24.10
CA GLY A 132 1.99 2.63 22.86
C GLY A 132 1.84 1.70 21.67
N VAL A 133 1.96 2.29 20.49
CA VAL A 133 1.77 1.61 19.21
C VAL A 133 3.06 1.68 18.41
N ILE A 134 3.50 0.54 17.87
CA ILE A 134 4.56 0.50 16.87
C ILE A 134 3.90 0.43 15.49
N SER A 135 4.10 1.46 14.67
CA SER A 135 3.64 1.47 13.29
C SER A 135 4.73 0.92 12.38
N VAL A 136 4.34 -0.07 11.57
CA VAL A 136 5.20 -0.77 10.62
C VAL A 136 4.69 -0.52 9.20
N PHE A 137 5.58 -0.08 8.33
CA PHE A 137 5.34 0.04 6.90
C PHE A 137 6.39 -0.77 6.15
N PHE A 138 5.99 -1.46 5.09
CA PHE A 138 6.92 -2.21 4.26
C PHE A 138 6.55 -2.20 2.78
N THR A 139 7.57 -2.35 1.93
CA THR A 139 7.43 -2.57 0.49
C THR A 139 8.16 -3.84 0.09
N LEU A 140 7.56 -4.61 -0.81
CA LEU A 140 8.12 -5.82 -1.39
C LEU A 140 8.69 -5.56 -2.79
N THR A 141 9.69 -6.36 -3.20
CA THR A 141 10.23 -6.35 -4.56
C THR A 141 9.20 -6.86 -5.57
N PRO A 142 9.19 -6.34 -6.81
CA PRO A 142 8.28 -6.78 -7.87
C PRO A 142 8.81 -8.01 -8.60
N GLU A 143 9.28 -9.02 -7.86
CA GLU A 143 9.91 -10.23 -8.38
C GLU A 143 9.01 -11.46 -8.19
N GLN A 144 9.39 -12.61 -8.77
CA GLN A 144 8.63 -13.86 -8.63
C GLN A 144 8.44 -14.27 -7.16
N ASN A 145 9.47 -14.04 -6.34
CA ASN A 145 9.45 -14.25 -4.90
C ASN A 145 9.64 -12.89 -4.21
N PRO A 146 8.55 -12.18 -3.86
CA PRO A 146 8.67 -10.83 -3.31
C PRO A 146 9.43 -10.81 -1.98
N MET A 147 10.47 -9.99 -1.89
CA MET A 147 11.30 -9.78 -0.68
C MET A 147 11.11 -8.37 -0.14
N VAL A 148 11.34 -8.15 1.14
CA VAL A 148 11.24 -6.83 1.78
C VAL A 148 12.40 -5.95 1.32
N GLN A 149 12.10 -4.96 0.48
CA GLN A 149 13.06 -3.95 0.03
C GLN A 149 13.11 -2.72 0.95
N GLN A 150 12.02 -2.45 1.67
CA GLN A 150 11.90 -1.32 2.57
C GLN A 150 11.09 -1.74 3.79
N LEU A 151 11.58 -1.37 4.97
CA LEU A 151 10.92 -1.56 6.25
C LEU A 151 11.12 -0.30 7.08
N ASP A 152 10.02 0.37 7.43
CA ASP A 152 10.01 1.53 8.29
C ASP A 152 9.24 1.20 9.55
N VAL A 153 9.86 1.45 10.71
CA VAL A 153 9.31 1.14 12.02
C VAL A 153 9.39 2.40 12.87
N SER A 154 8.28 2.76 13.48
CA SER A 154 8.18 3.94 14.36
C SER A 154 7.32 3.65 15.57
N PHE A 155 7.58 4.33 16.68
CA PHE A 155 6.83 4.16 17.92
C PHE A 155 6.11 5.45 18.29
N GLN A 156 4.84 5.31 18.67
CA GLN A 156 4.02 6.37 19.21
C GLN A 156 3.55 5.97 20.62
N ALA A 157 4.01 6.71 21.63
CA ALA A 157 3.60 6.48 23.00
C ALA A 157 2.10 6.76 23.21
N GLU A 158 1.46 5.98 24.08
CA GLU A 158 0.11 6.29 24.56
C GLU A 158 0.08 7.65 25.24
N ARG A 159 -0.91 8.48 24.89
CA ARG A 159 -1.14 9.75 25.59
C ARG A 159 -1.68 9.41 26.98
N LYS A 160 -0.91 9.77 28.01
CA LYS A 160 -1.37 9.76 29.41
C LYS A 160 -2.41 10.84 29.66
#